data_AF-A0A8T4U8T2-F1
#
_entry.id   AF-A0A8T4U8T2-F1
#
_cell.length_a   1.000
_cell.length_b   1.000
_cell.length_c   1.000
_cell.angle_alpha   90.00
_cell.angle_beta   90.00
_cell.angle_gamma   90.00
#
_symmetry.space_group_name_H-M   'P 1'
#
loop_
_entity.id
_entity.type
_entity.pdbx_description
1 polymer ?
#
loop_
_entity_poly.entity_id
_entity_poly.type
_entity_poly.pdbx_seq_one_letter_code
_entity_poly.pdbx_strand_id
1 'polypeptide(L)'
;SKNLASSDEIHDILFLSRPDYIIFDEMRNTPDFELYTDLRLGGSNVLGVLHAATPIDAVQRFISRMDVGMIPSVLDTLLFIDKGNIGKIMTVQMIVKVPSGMVEADLARPVVEVRDFLANKLEFEIYSYGEETVVIPVSESSELKSNPANALAAKQIEREFRDYTDRIKVKVISNNKVEVYVPENTIARIIGSQGSNIEKLEKKIGMSIDVREYDDHNSSDDEANSNKKSVHYNVEESKKALIFNVPSDYSSRQADIFVDDKFLLTYTIGKNGDIKINKKSELGRELMKNLDKGKKIEVRI
;
A
#
# COMPACT_ATOMS: atom_id res chain seq x y z
N SER A 1 -12.21 35.68 -21.60
CA SER A 1 -12.01 35.71 -20.14
C SER A 1 -12.81 36.88 -19.59
N LYS A 2 -13.78 36.66 -18.70
CA LYS A 2 -14.62 37.70 -18.10
C LYS A 2 -14.14 37.99 -16.67
N ASN A 3 -12.88 38.36 -16.51
CA ASN A 3 -12.36 38.76 -15.20
C ASN A 3 -12.42 40.29 -15.13
N LEU A 4 -13.38 40.79 -14.35
CA LEU A 4 -13.57 42.24 -14.12
C LEU A 4 -12.73 42.74 -12.93
N ALA A 5 -12.27 41.83 -12.05
CA ALA A 5 -11.54 42.12 -10.84
C ALA A 5 -10.18 41.40 -10.82
N SER A 6 -9.19 41.99 -10.15
CA SER A 6 -7.89 41.35 -9.89
C SER A 6 -8.00 40.30 -8.76
N SER A 7 -7.00 39.42 -8.64
CA SER A 7 -6.93 38.46 -7.53
C SER A 7 -6.89 39.15 -6.16
N ASP A 8 -6.21 40.29 -6.10
CA ASP A 8 -6.03 41.07 -4.87
C ASP A 8 -7.34 41.75 -4.44
N GLU A 9 -8.13 42.26 -5.40
CA GLU A 9 -9.45 42.83 -5.11
C GLU A 9 -10.42 41.77 -4.57
N ILE A 10 -10.38 40.55 -5.12
CA ILE A 10 -11.19 39.43 -4.60
C ILE A 10 -10.78 39.09 -3.18
N HIS A 11 -9.48 39.02 -2.91
CA HIS A 11 -8.94 38.79 -1.57
C HIS A 11 -9.49 39.83 -0.58
N ASP A 12 -9.33 41.13 -0.89
CA ASP A 12 -9.76 42.21 0.01
C ASP A 12 -11.27 42.22 0.28
N ILE A 13 -12.08 41.95 -0.75
CA ILE A 13 -13.54 41.87 -0.61
C ILE A 13 -13.95 40.69 0.28
N LEU A 14 -13.33 39.52 0.10
CA LEU A 14 -13.63 38.33 0.90
C LEU A 14 -13.20 38.52 2.37
N PHE A 15 -12.07 39.17 2.62
CA PHE A 15 -11.61 39.47 3.96
C PHE A 15 -12.43 40.56 4.67
N LEU A 16 -12.98 41.50 3.92
CA LEU A 16 -13.90 42.50 4.48
C LEU A 16 -15.27 41.90 4.81
N SER A 17 -15.79 41.03 3.94
CA SER A 17 -17.13 40.46 4.07
C SER A 17 -17.21 39.24 4.99
N ARG A 18 -16.11 38.47 5.13
CA ARG A 18 -15.97 37.27 5.98
C ARG A 18 -17.18 36.32 5.90
N PRO A 19 -17.51 35.78 4.72
CA PRO A 19 -18.63 34.85 4.59
C PRO A 19 -18.34 33.53 5.34
N ASP A 20 -19.39 32.89 5.85
CA ASP A 20 -19.27 31.62 6.60
C ASP A 20 -18.77 30.46 5.73
N TYR A 21 -19.22 30.43 4.47
CA TYR A 21 -18.89 29.39 3.49
C TYR A 21 -18.53 29.99 2.13
N ILE A 22 -17.44 29.51 1.55
CA ILE A 22 -16.92 29.93 0.25
C ILE A 22 -16.74 28.68 -0.61
N ILE A 23 -17.21 28.73 -1.85
CA ILE A 23 -16.95 27.69 -2.85
C ILE A 23 -15.89 28.23 -3.80
N PHE A 24 -14.72 27.61 -3.78
CA PHE A 24 -13.63 27.92 -4.68
C PHE A 24 -13.61 26.86 -5.77
N ASP A 25 -14.24 27.16 -6.90
CA ASP A 25 -14.22 26.27 -8.05
C ASP A 25 -12.88 26.37 -8.79
N GLU A 26 -12.30 25.23 -9.14
CA GLU A 26 -11.13 25.10 -10.00
C GLU A 26 -9.82 25.76 -9.50
N MET A 27 -9.33 25.35 -8.33
CA MET A 27 -8.00 25.72 -7.85
C MET A 27 -6.88 25.09 -8.70
N ARG A 28 -5.96 25.89 -9.24
CA ARG A 28 -4.90 25.43 -10.15
C ARG A 28 -3.51 25.93 -9.82
N ASN A 29 -3.38 27.21 -9.47
CA ASN A 29 -2.10 27.89 -9.36
C ASN A 29 -1.78 28.25 -7.91
N THR A 30 -0.51 28.55 -7.61
CA THR A 30 -0.08 28.89 -6.24
C THR A 30 -0.92 30.00 -5.57
N PRO A 31 -1.29 31.11 -6.25
CA PRO A 31 -2.15 32.13 -5.63
C PRO A 31 -3.51 31.61 -5.18
N ASP A 32 -4.09 30.62 -5.88
CA ASP A 32 -5.38 30.02 -5.48
C ASP A 32 -5.24 29.27 -4.15
N PHE A 33 -4.13 28.54 -3.97
CA PHE A 33 -3.83 27.79 -2.74
C PHE A 33 -3.51 28.73 -1.57
N GLU A 34 -2.82 29.84 -1.83
CA GLU A 34 -2.53 30.88 -0.84
C GLU A 34 -3.85 31.53 -0.37
N LEU A 35 -4.69 32.00 -1.31
CA LEU A 35 -5.99 32.56 -0.99
C LEU A 35 -6.89 31.57 -0.21
N TYR A 36 -6.94 30.30 -0.62
CA TYR A 36 -7.67 29.26 0.11
C TYR A 36 -7.17 29.12 1.55
N THR A 37 -5.85 29.12 1.73
CA THR A 37 -5.20 28.99 3.04
C THR A 37 -5.53 30.18 3.92
N ASP A 38 -5.40 31.39 3.39
CA ASP A 38 -5.68 32.63 4.10
C ASP A 38 -7.14 32.72 4.54
N LEU A 39 -8.08 32.34 3.66
CA LEU A 39 -9.51 32.30 3.99
C LEU A 39 -9.83 31.30 5.10
N ARG A 40 -9.22 30.10 5.05
CA ARG A 40 -9.40 29.06 6.09
C ARG A 40 -8.82 29.50 7.43
N LEU A 41 -7.60 30.04 7.45
CA LEU A 41 -6.96 30.56 8.66
C LEU A 41 -7.69 31.81 9.20
N GLY A 42 -8.31 32.59 8.31
CA GLY A 42 -9.18 33.72 8.64
C GLY A 42 -10.53 33.33 9.26
N GLY A 43 -10.83 32.02 9.33
CA GLY A 43 -12.02 31.46 9.98
C GLY A 43 -13.20 31.17 9.05
N SER A 44 -13.04 31.32 7.74
CA SER A 44 -14.09 30.99 6.76
C SER A 44 -14.06 29.49 6.45
N ASN A 45 -15.21 28.86 6.21
CA ASN A 45 -15.24 27.51 5.66
C ASN A 45 -15.09 27.58 4.15
N VAL A 46 -14.14 26.84 3.58
CA VAL A 46 -13.87 26.88 2.14
C VAL A 46 -14.00 25.48 1.56
N LEU A 47 -14.81 25.34 0.51
CA LEU A 47 -14.92 24.15 -0.31
C LEU A 47 -14.12 24.39 -1.59
N GLY A 48 -12.92 23.83 -1.64
CA GLY A 48 -12.03 23.94 -2.80
C GLY A 48 -12.23 22.78 -3.78
N VAL A 49 -12.41 23.08 -5.06
CA VAL A 49 -12.51 22.09 -6.13
C VAL A 49 -11.17 22.04 -6.87
N LEU A 50 -10.58 20.86 -6.94
CA LEU A 50 -9.27 20.64 -7.55
C LEU A 50 -9.26 19.36 -8.39
N HIS A 51 -8.48 19.38 -9.47
CA HIS A 51 -8.26 18.21 -10.30
C HIS A 51 -7.09 17.39 -9.74
N ALA A 52 -7.37 16.14 -9.37
CA ALA A 52 -6.41 15.20 -8.82
C ALA A 52 -6.64 13.79 -9.38
N ALA A 53 -5.56 13.02 -9.58
CA ALA A 53 -5.67 11.63 -10.02
C ALA A 53 -5.95 10.71 -8.82
N THR A 54 -5.36 11.03 -7.67
CA THR A 54 -5.61 10.37 -6.40
C THR A 54 -5.98 11.38 -5.31
N PRO A 55 -6.70 10.97 -4.24
CA PRO A 55 -7.03 11.88 -3.16
C PRO A 55 -5.80 12.52 -2.47
N ILE A 56 -4.68 11.80 -2.38
CA ILE A 56 -3.47 12.27 -1.69
C ILE A 56 -2.76 13.39 -2.47
N ASP A 57 -2.90 13.44 -3.80
CA ASP A 57 -2.35 14.53 -4.63
C ASP A 57 -2.87 15.90 -4.17
N ALA A 58 -4.10 15.95 -3.65
CA ALA A 58 -4.70 17.17 -3.11
C ALA A 58 -3.88 17.70 -1.92
N VAL A 59 -3.57 16.83 -0.96
CA VAL A 59 -2.79 17.17 0.25
C VAL A 59 -1.37 17.54 -0.12
N GLN A 60 -0.74 16.81 -1.05
CA GLN A 60 0.63 17.09 -1.49
C GLN A 60 0.81 18.49 -2.09
N ARG A 61 -0.21 19.04 -2.75
CA ARG A 61 -0.17 20.43 -3.22
C ARG A 61 -0.11 21.44 -2.08
N PHE A 62 -0.75 21.16 -0.94
CA PHE A 62 -0.64 22.01 0.24
C PHE A 62 0.71 21.84 0.95
N ILE A 63 1.25 20.62 1.06
CA ILE A 63 2.56 20.35 1.68
C ILE A 63 3.66 21.24 1.10
N SER A 64 3.67 21.44 -0.23
CA SER A 64 4.69 22.28 -0.88
C SER A 64 4.61 23.78 -0.55
N ARG A 65 3.57 24.22 0.16
CA ARG A 65 3.23 25.64 0.38
C ARG A 65 3.03 26.01 1.86
N MET A 66 2.96 25.03 2.75
CA MET A 66 2.76 25.27 4.19
C MET A 66 3.40 24.18 5.03
N ASP A 67 3.63 24.50 6.30
CA ASP A 67 4.11 23.53 7.28
C ASP A 67 3.10 22.40 7.48
N VAL A 68 3.61 21.17 7.56
CA VAL A 68 2.80 19.95 7.72
C VAL A 68 1.83 20.05 8.89
N GLY A 69 2.28 20.62 10.02
CA GLY A 69 1.45 20.78 11.21
C GLY A 69 0.23 21.69 11.03
N MET A 70 0.25 22.58 10.03
CA MET A 70 -0.86 23.49 9.73
C MET A 70 -1.91 22.89 8.80
N ILE A 71 -1.57 21.80 8.10
CA ILE A 71 -2.44 21.18 7.09
C ILE A 71 -3.82 20.85 7.66
N PRO A 72 -3.99 20.19 8.81
CA PRO A 72 -5.32 19.82 9.30
C PRO A 72 -6.22 21.02 9.64
N SER A 73 -5.63 22.18 9.97
CA SER A 73 -6.39 23.42 10.20
C SER A 73 -6.94 24.01 8.91
N VAL A 74 -6.25 23.78 7.79
CA VAL A 74 -6.63 24.32 6.47
C VAL A 74 -7.47 23.32 5.69
N LEU A 75 -7.11 22.04 5.75
CA LEU A 75 -7.71 20.94 5.02
C LEU A 75 -7.94 19.76 5.96
N ASP A 76 -9.20 19.54 6.32
CA ASP A 76 -9.62 18.47 7.25
C ASP A 76 -10.32 17.29 6.54
N THR A 77 -10.95 17.54 5.39
CA THR A 77 -11.79 16.57 4.69
C THR A 77 -11.54 16.61 3.18
N LEU A 78 -11.41 15.44 2.57
CA LEU A 78 -11.25 15.25 1.13
C LEU A 78 -12.41 14.44 0.58
N LEU A 79 -13.08 14.98 -0.43
CA LEU A 79 -14.15 14.32 -1.16
C LEU A 79 -13.65 13.97 -2.56
N PHE A 80 -13.36 12.69 -2.79
CA PHE A 80 -12.93 12.21 -4.10
C PHE A 80 -14.14 11.84 -4.93
N ILE A 81 -14.30 12.51 -6.07
CA ILE A 81 -15.41 12.26 -7.01
C ILE A 81 -14.90 11.40 -8.17
N ASP A 82 -15.47 10.21 -8.33
CA ASP A 82 -15.24 9.32 -9.48
C ASP A 82 -16.54 9.13 -10.25
N LYS A 83 -16.52 9.44 -11.56
CA LYS A 83 -17.67 9.31 -12.48
C LYS A 83 -18.98 9.90 -11.92
N GLY A 84 -18.88 11.07 -11.29
CA GLY A 84 -20.05 11.78 -10.74
C GLY A 84 -20.60 11.21 -9.43
N ASN A 85 -19.92 10.24 -8.82
CA ASN A 85 -20.25 9.71 -7.49
C ASN A 85 -19.12 10.00 -6.51
N ILE A 86 -19.45 10.08 -5.22
CA ILE A 86 -18.44 10.13 -4.15
C ILE A 86 -17.77 8.76 -4.11
N GLY A 87 -16.53 8.69 -4.61
CA GLY A 87 -15.75 7.46 -4.64
C GLY A 87 -15.07 7.19 -3.31
N LYS A 88 -14.54 8.24 -2.66
CA LYS A 88 -13.86 8.12 -1.36
C LYS A 88 -14.00 9.39 -0.54
N ILE A 89 -14.10 9.23 0.77
CA ILE A 89 -14.07 10.32 1.74
C ILE A 89 -12.87 10.08 2.63
N MET A 90 -11.97 11.06 2.74
CA MET A 90 -10.82 10.97 3.63
C MET A 90 -10.81 12.12 4.62
N THR A 91 -10.33 11.84 5.82
CA THR A 91 -10.09 12.85 6.86
C THR A 91 -8.61 13.02 7.10
N VAL A 92 -8.22 14.26 7.42
CA VAL A 92 -6.85 14.67 7.69
C VAL A 92 -6.78 15.19 9.11
N GLN A 93 -5.99 14.55 9.95
CA GLN A 93 -5.92 14.86 11.39
C GLN A 93 -4.48 14.86 11.86
N MET A 94 -4.14 15.76 12.78
CA MET A 94 -2.84 15.73 13.45
C MET A 94 -2.91 14.82 14.68
N ILE A 95 -1.90 13.99 14.87
CA ILE A 95 -1.66 13.25 16.11
C ILE A 95 -0.17 13.28 16.45
N VAL A 96 0.15 13.30 17.74
CA VAL A 96 1.53 13.12 18.21
C VAL A 96 1.74 11.63 18.44
N LYS A 97 2.59 11.01 17.62
CA LYS A 97 2.94 9.59 17.74
C LYS A 97 4.33 9.30 17.16
N VAL A 98 4.79 8.06 17.31
CA VAL A 98 5.94 7.56 16.55
C VAL A 98 5.45 7.22 15.12
N PRO A 99 6.05 7.80 14.06
CA PRO A 99 5.64 7.48 12.69
C PRO A 99 5.84 6.00 12.34
N SER A 100 5.01 5.50 11.44
CA SER A 100 5.10 4.16 10.89
C SER A 100 6.47 3.96 10.22
N GLY A 101 7.20 2.92 10.63
CA GLY A 101 8.55 2.61 10.13
C GLY A 101 9.70 3.14 10.99
N MET A 102 9.43 3.85 12.09
CA MET A 102 10.44 4.24 13.10
C MET A 102 10.29 3.41 14.38
N VAL A 103 11.41 3.09 15.05
CA VAL A 103 11.45 2.16 16.20
C VAL A 103 11.72 2.85 17.54
N GLU A 104 12.27 4.07 17.55
CA GLU A 104 12.66 4.76 18.78
C GLU A 104 11.54 5.68 19.32
N ALA A 105 11.18 5.47 20.59
CA ALA A 105 10.05 6.11 21.27
C ALA A 105 10.31 7.58 21.69
N ASP A 106 11.57 8.02 21.75
CA ASP A 106 11.94 9.41 22.08
C ASP A 106 11.77 10.39 20.89
N LEU A 107 11.24 9.89 19.76
CA LEU A 107 10.98 10.63 18.52
C LEU A 107 9.49 10.96 18.31
N ALA A 108 8.66 10.98 19.36
CA ALA A 108 7.26 11.38 19.22
C ALA A 108 7.18 12.79 18.58
N ARG A 109 6.60 12.86 17.39
CA ARG A 109 6.53 14.06 16.56
C ARG A 109 5.09 14.28 16.12
N PRO A 110 4.73 15.51 15.71
CA PRO A 110 3.48 15.77 15.02
C PRO A 110 3.46 15.00 13.69
N VAL A 111 2.51 14.08 13.55
CA VAL A 111 2.24 13.33 12.34
C VAL A 111 0.83 13.69 11.88
N VAL A 112 0.69 14.01 10.60
CA VAL A 112 -0.61 14.17 9.96
C VAL A 112 -1.04 12.83 9.39
N GLU A 113 -2.14 12.31 9.88
CA GLU A 113 -2.76 11.08 9.43
C GLU A 113 -3.85 11.39 8.40
N VAL A 114 -3.82 10.67 7.28
CA VAL A 114 -4.88 10.69 6.27
C VAL A 114 -5.60 9.35 6.32
N ARG A 115 -6.86 9.38 6.75
CA ARG A 115 -7.68 8.18 7.02
C ARG A 115 -8.86 8.12 6.05
N ASP A 116 -9.26 6.92 5.67
CA ASP A 116 -10.57 6.70 5.06
C ASP A 116 -11.65 6.95 6.13
N PHE A 117 -12.59 7.85 5.85
CA PHE A 117 -13.63 8.26 6.79
C PHE A 117 -14.63 7.13 7.11
N LEU A 118 -14.97 6.31 6.12
CA LEU A 118 -15.97 5.25 6.27
C LEU A 118 -15.38 4.04 6.98
N ALA A 119 -14.15 3.65 6.62
CA ALA A 119 -13.48 2.49 7.18
C ALA A 119 -12.66 2.80 8.44
N ASN A 120 -12.45 4.09 8.76
CA ASN A 120 -11.51 4.57 9.78
C ASN A 120 -10.08 3.99 9.62
N LYS A 121 -9.71 3.65 8.38
CA LYS A 121 -8.43 3.01 8.04
C LYS A 121 -7.38 4.08 7.75
N LEU A 122 -6.22 3.99 8.41
CA LEU A 122 -5.08 4.85 8.11
C LEU A 122 -4.46 4.48 6.77
N GLU A 123 -4.47 5.43 5.84
CA GLU A 123 -3.92 5.20 4.50
C GLU A 123 -2.57 5.84 4.31
N PHE A 124 -2.37 7.05 4.84
CA PHE A 124 -1.11 7.78 4.74
C PHE A 124 -0.75 8.47 6.04
N GLU A 125 0.55 8.59 6.28
CA GLU A 125 1.16 9.44 7.30
C GLU A 125 2.04 10.48 6.63
N ILE A 126 1.97 11.71 7.12
CA ILE A 126 2.76 12.83 6.64
C ILE A 126 3.49 13.41 7.84
N TYR A 127 4.81 13.50 7.76
CA TYR A 127 5.60 14.08 8.84
C TYR A 127 6.89 14.70 8.30
N SER A 128 7.48 15.58 9.11
CA SER A 128 8.77 16.18 8.83
C SER A 128 9.91 15.31 9.37
N TYR A 129 10.91 15.08 8.51
CA TYR A 129 12.16 14.44 8.87
C TYR A 129 13.33 15.34 8.44
N GLY A 130 13.96 16.01 9.42
CA GLY A 130 14.95 17.03 9.12
C GLY A 130 14.29 18.25 8.49
N GLU A 131 14.72 18.65 7.31
CA GLU A 131 14.15 19.76 6.53
C GLU A 131 13.14 19.30 5.46
N GLU A 132 12.96 17.98 5.30
CA GLU A 132 12.07 17.42 4.28
C GLU A 132 10.74 16.95 4.87
N THR A 133 9.67 17.05 4.06
CA THR A 133 8.38 16.43 4.37
C THR A 133 8.25 15.10 3.64
N VAL A 134 7.92 14.05 4.38
CA VAL A 134 7.73 12.70 3.85
C VAL A 134 6.26 12.31 3.91
N VAL A 135 5.75 11.69 2.84
CA VAL A 135 4.41 11.10 2.77
C VAL A 135 4.56 9.58 2.67
N ILE A 136 4.12 8.85 3.68
CA ILE A 136 4.25 7.39 3.77
C ILE A 136 2.88 6.73 3.65
N PRO A 137 2.65 5.83 2.68
CA PRO A 137 1.45 4.99 2.68
C PRO A 137 1.53 3.94 3.81
N VAL A 138 0.54 3.94 4.69
CA VAL A 138 0.40 2.97 5.79
C VAL A 138 -0.20 1.66 5.28
N SER A 139 -1.03 1.74 4.24
CA SER A 139 -1.69 0.57 3.62
C SER A 139 -0.73 -0.43 2.96
N GLU A 140 0.54 -0.06 2.79
CA GLU A 140 1.59 -0.92 2.21
C GLU A 140 2.75 -1.18 3.18
N SER A 141 2.79 -0.53 4.34
CA SER A 141 3.94 -0.58 5.27
C SER A 141 3.68 -1.38 6.55
N SER A 142 2.43 -1.67 6.91
CA SER A 142 2.12 -2.46 8.11
C SER A 142 1.95 -3.96 7.87
N GLU A 143 1.74 -4.43 6.63
CA GLU A 143 1.51 -5.87 6.37
C GLU A 143 2.51 -6.54 5.42
N LEU A 144 3.19 -5.86 4.49
CA LEU A 144 4.22 -6.50 3.67
C LEU A 144 5.26 -5.51 3.15
N LYS A 145 6.45 -5.46 3.79
CA LYS A 145 7.78 -5.62 3.15
C LYS A 145 8.91 -5.11 4.06
N SER A 146 9.55 -6.07 4.72
CA SER A 146 11.00 -6.16 4.92
C SER A 146 11.81 -4.87 4.67
N ASN A 147 12.23 -4.22 5.76
CA ASN A 147 13.47 -3.47 5.79
C ASN A 147 14.56 -4.29 5.04
N PRO A 148 15.32 -3.75 4.07
CA PRO A 148 16.41 -4.47 3.40
C PRO A 148 17.37 -5.13 4.40
N ALA A 149 17.56 -4.50 5.56
CA ALA A 149 18.29 -5.07 6.70
C ALA A 149 17.62 -6.34 7.26
N ASN A 150 16.29 -6.37 7.38
CA ASN A 150 15.54 -7.55 7.84
C ASN A 150 15.53 -8.67 6.80
N ALA A 151 15.51 -8.35 5.50
CA ALA A 151 15.64 -9.35 4.44
C ALA A 151 17.05 -9.99 4.43
N LEU A 152 18.10 -9.21 4.72
CA LEU A 152 19.46 -9.72 4.86
C LEU A 152 19.63 -10.53 6.16
N ALA A 153 19.08 -10.05 7.27
CA ALA A 153 19.07 -10.76 8.54
C ALA A 153 18.32 -12.10 8.44
N ALA A 154 17.13 -12.10 7.82
CA ALA A 154 16.36 -13.31 7.58
C ALA A 154 17.15 -14.32 6.72
N LYS A 155 17.76 -13.86 5.61
CA LYS A 155 18.62 -14.74 4.78
C LYS A 155 19.84 -15.28 5.52
N GLN A 156 20.44 -14.48 6.40
CA GLN A 156 21.59 -14.92 7.20
C GLN A 156 21.17 -15.97 8.24
N ILE A 157 20.02 -15.79 8.89
CA ILE A 157 19.44 -16.75 9.83
C ILE A 157 19.05 -18.04 9.09
N GLU A 158 18.36 -17.93 7.95
CA GLU A 158 18.06 -19.08 7.10
C GLU A 158 19.32 -19.86 6.75
N ARG A 159 20.43 -19.17 6.43
CA ARG A 159 21.71 -19.81 6.10
C ARG A 159 22.33 -20.54 7.29
N GLU A 160 22.28 -19.98 8.49
CA GLU A 160 22.82 -20.62 9.71
C GLU A 160 21.98 -21.81 10.15
N PHE A 161 20.67 -21.80 9.84
CA PHE A 161 19.75 -22.86 10.20
C PHE A 161 19.61 -23.97 9.14
N ARG A 162 20.13 -23.78 7.93
CA ARG A 162 20.18 -24.81 6.87
C ARG A 162 20.91 -26.08 7.31
N ASP A 163 21.89 -25.99 8.19
CA ASP A 163 22.60 -27.16 8.73
C ASP A 163 21.70 -28.06 9.61
N TYR A 164 20.55 -27.53 10.03
CA TYR A 164 19.57 -28.23 10.88
C TYR A 164 18.32 -28.65 10.11
N THR A 165 17.80 -27.79 9.22
CA THR A 165 16.59 -28.06 8.43
C THR A 165 16.52 -27.22 7.16
N ASP A 166 16.00 -27.80 6.08
CA ASP A 166 15.65 -27.08 4.84
C ASP A 166 14.28 -26.38 4.94
N ARG A 167 13.46 -26.78 5.91
CA ARG A 167 12.14 -26.19 6.18
C ARG A 167 12.27 -25.22 7.33
N ILE A 168 12.45 -23.95 6.99
CA ILE A 168 12.54 -22.86 7.95
C ILE A 168 11.73 -21.66 7.46
N LYS A 169 10.97 -21.04 8.37
CA LYS A 169 10.36 -19.73 8.17
C LYS A 169 10.89 -18.78 9.23
N VAL A 170 11.49 -17.68 8.81
CA VAL A 170 12.08 -16.68 9.72
C VAL A 170 11.20 -15.43 9.71
N LYS A 171 10.74 -15.04 10.89
CA LYS A 171 9.95 -13.81 11.10
C LYS A 171 10.71 -12.88 12.03
N VAL A 172 11.27 -11.80 11.47
CA VAL A 172 11.93 -10.76 12.26
C VAL A 172 10.85 -9.92 12.93
N ILE A 173 10.76 -9.98 14.27
CA ILE A 173 9.77 -9.24 15.06
C ILE A 173 10.28 -7.83 15.37
N SER A 174 11.57 -7.71 15.66
CA SER A 174 12.25 -6.44 15.96
C SER A 174 13.73 -6.51 15.60
N ASN A 175 14.45 -5.40 15.69
CA ASN A 175 15.90 -5.36 15.43
C ASN A 175 16.71 -6.32 16.32
N ASN A 176 16.17 -6.72 17.48
CA ASN A 176 16.86 -7.56 18.46
C ASN A 176 16.18 -8.92 18.69
N LYS A 177 15.05 -9.20 18.04
CA LYS A 177 14.29 -10.46 18.25
C LYS A 177 13.77 -11.03 16.94
N VAL A 178 14.01 -12.32 16.76
CA VAL A 178 13.54 -13.11 15.62
C VAL A 178 12.80 -14.36 16.08
N GLU A 179 11.71 -14.69 15.39
CA GLU A 179 11.01 -15.96 15.50
C GLU A 179 11.45 -16.88 14.37
N VAL A 180 11.84 -18.10 14.72
CA VAL A 180 12.30 -19.12 13.79
C VAL A 180 11.40 -20.34 13.91
N TYR A 181 10.64 -20.60 12.86
CA TYR A 181 9.71 -21.73 12.79
C TYR A 181 10.40 -22.90 12.11
N VAL A 182 10.53 -24.01 12.83
CA VAL A 182 11.27 -25.21 12.41
C VAL A 182 10.51 -26.49 12.81
N PRO A 183 10.63 -27.59 12.05
CA PRO A 183 9.97 -28.85 12.37
C PRO A 183 10.26 -29.31 13.81
N GLU A 184 9.26 -29.87 14.49
CA GLU A 184 9.33 -30.31 15.89
C GLU A 184 10.58 -31.15 16.19
N ASN A 185 10.88 -32.09 15.29
CA ASN A 185 12.03 -33.01 15.37
C ASN A 185 13.41 -32.31 15.34
N THR A 186 13.46 -31.02 14.98
CA THR A 186 14.70 -30.23 14.91
C THR A 186 14.85 -29.25 16.07
N ILE A 187 13.78 -28.91 16.78
CA ILE A 187 13.78 -27.92 17.88
C ILE A 187 14.80 -28.31 18.96
N ALA A 188 14.75 -29.57 19.42
CA ALA A 188 15.65 -30.05 20.47
C ALA A 188 17.14 -29.97 20.06
N ARG A 189 17.44 -30.19 18.78
CA ARG A 189 18.80 -30.12 18.23
C ARG A 189 19.28 -28.68 18.08
N ILE A 190 18.37 -27.76 17.73
CA ILE A 190 18.65 -26.32 17.59
C ILE A 190 18.88 -25.68 18.97
N ILE A 191 18.05 -26.00 19.96
CA ILE A 191 18.20 -25.49 21.34
C ILE A 191 19.47 -26.06 21.99
N GLY A 192 19.73 -27.36 21.80
CA GLY A 192 20.86 -28.07 22.38
C GLY A 192 20.72 -28.33 23.88
N SER A 193 21.67 -29.07 24.47
CA SER A 193 21.67 -29.38 25.90
C SER A 193 21.74 -28.09 26.72
N GLN A 194 20.74 -27.86 27.58
CA GLN A 194 20.58 -26.65 28.40
C GLN A 194 20.57 -25.33 27.61
N GLY A 195 20.17 -25.32 26.33
CA GLY A 195 20.16 -24.09 25.53
C GLY A 195 21.54 -23.63 25.02
N SER A 196 22.59 -24.43 25.25
CA SER A 196 23.96 -24.05 24.88
C SER A 196 24.18 -23.84 23.37
N ASN A 197 23.32 -24.39 22.52
CA ASN A 197 23.42 -24.22 21.06
C ASN A 197 22.68 -22.97 20.59
N ILE A 198 21.48 -22.69 21.13
CA ILE A 198 20.74 -21.46 20.79
C ILE A 198 21.49 -20.22 21.26
N GLU A 199 22.09 -20.22 22.45
CA GLU A 199 22.90 -19.08 22.93
C GLU A 199 24.10 -18.78 22.02
N LYS A 200 24.71 -19.81 21.40
CA LYS A 200 25.80 -19.61 20.43
C LYS A 200 25.28 -19.00 19.14
N LEU A 201 24.12 -19.45 18.66
CA LEU A 201 23.46 -18.91 17.48
C LEU A 201 23.07 -17.44 17.71
N GLU A 202 22.47 -17.12 18.85
CA GLU A 202 22.12 -15.75 19.26
C GLU A 202 23.35 -14.82 19.33
N LYS A 203 24.45 -15.27 19.95
CA LYS A 203 25.71 -14.50 20.00
C LYS A 203 26.34 -14.27 18.62
N LYS A 204 26.20 -15.23 17.70
CA LYS A 204 26.73 -15.14 16.34
C LYS A 204 25.90 -14.22 15.45
N ILE A 205 24.58 -14.25 15.62
CA ILE A 205 23.60 -13.49 14.84
C ILE A 205 23.39 -12.08 15.41
N GLY A 206 23.62 -11.88 16.72
CA GLY A 206 23.42 -10.62 17.41
C GLY A 206 21.96 -10.31 17.76
N MET A 207 21.07 -11.30 17.68
CA MET A 207 19.64 -11.20 17.97
C MET A 207 19.18 -12.37 18.85
N SER A 208 18.15 -12.14 19.67
CA SER A 208 17.47 -13.21 20.40
C SER A 208 16.59 -14.03 19.47
N ILE A 209 16.68 -15.36 19.57
CA ILE A 209 16.01 -16.30 18.67
C ILE A 209 14.96 -17.08 19.47
N ASP A 210 13.69 -16.87 19.12
CA ASP A 210 12.56 -17.64 19.62
C ASP A 210 12.28 -18.80 18.66
N VAL A 211 12.61 -20.02 19.05
CA VAL A 211 12.42 -21.22 18.24
C VAL A 211 11.03 -21.78 18.51
N ARG A 212 10.20 -21.81 17.47
CA ARG A 212 8.85 -22.36 17.52
C ARG A 212 8.72 -23.54 16.58
N GLU A 213 7.79 -24.40 16.92
CA GLU A 213 7.38 -25.47 16.04
C GLU A 213 6.80 -24.88 14.76
N TYR A 214 7.21 -25.49 13.65
CA TYR A 214 6.60 -25.27 12.36
C TYR A 214 5.20 -25.89 12.40
N ASP A 215 4.24 -25.09 12.87
CA ASP A 215 2.85 -25.51 13.01
C ASP A 215 2.18 -25.51 11.62
N ASP A 216 2.11 -26.70 11.01
CA ASP A 216 1.35 -26.97 9.77
C ASP A 216 -0.17 -26.84 9.99
N HIS A 217 -0.62 -26.54 11.23
CA HIS A 217 -2.02 -26.38 11.59
C HIS A 217 -2.46 -24.96 11.96
N ASN A 218 -1.61 -23.94 11.74
CA ASN A 218 -1.98 -22.53 11.88
C ASN A 218 -1.56 -21.66 10.68
N SER A 219 -1.77 -22.19 9.48
CA SER A 219 -1.76 -21.46 8.20
C SER A 219 -3.17 -21.01 7.79
N SER A 220 -4.04 -20.73 8.77
CA SER A 220 -5.45 -20.36 8.55
C SER A 220 -5.67 -18.98 7.91
N ASP A 221 -4.63 -18.17 7.71
CA ASP A 221 -4.73 -16.86 7.06
C ASP A 221 -3.85 -16.73 5.79
N ASP A 222 -3.05 -17.76 5.44
CA ASP A 222 -2.18 -17.77 4.25
C ASP A 222 -2.49 -18.94 3.27
N GLU A 223 -3.39 -19.87 3.61
CA GLU A 223 -3.72 -21.07 2.80
C GLU A 223 -5.03 -21.01 2.00
N ALA A 224 -5.49 -19.83 1.60
CA ALA A 224 -6.53 -19.76 0.56
C ALA A 224 -5.99 -19.89 -0.88
N ASN A 225 -4.66 -19.92 -1.09
CA ASN A 225 -4.09 -19.75 -2.45
C ASN A 225 -2.96 -20.71 -2.87
N SER A 226 -2.64 -21.76 -2.10
CA SER A 226 -1.57 -22.72 -2.48
C SER A 226 -2.06 -23.98 -3.20
N ASN A 227 -3.37 -24.14 -3.39
CA ASN A 227 -3.93 -25.29 -4.12
C ASN A 227 -4.49 -24.93 -5.50
N LYS A 228 -4.07 -23.79 -6.07
CA LYS A 228 -4.45 -23.45 -7.44
C LYS A 228 -3.63 -24.28 -8.43
N LYS A 229 -4.26 -25.32 -9.00
CA LYS A 229 -3.59 -26.21 -9.96
C LYS A 229 -3.45 -25.49 -11.29
N SER A 230 -2.33 -25.70 -11.98
CA SER A 230 -2.21 -25.26 -13.37
C SER A 230 -3.25 -26.00 -14.20
N VAL A 231 -4.13 -25.23 -14.85
CA VAL A 231 -5.23 -25.76 -15.65
C VAL A 231 -4.86 -25.61 -17.11
N HIS A 232 -5.16 -26.64 -17.90
CA HIS A 232 -4.99 -26.56 -19.35
C HIS A 232 -5.96 -25.53 -19.93
N TYR A 233 -5.43 -24.64 -20.76
CA TYR A 233 -6.21 -23.59 -21.41
C TYR A 233 -5.88 -23.53 -22.89
N ASN A 234 -6.83 -23.05 -23.68
CA ASN A 234 -6.63 -22.67 -25.07
C ASN A 234 -6.75 -21.15 -25.21
N VAL A 235 -5.87 -20.53 -25.99
CA VAL A 235 -5.94 -19.09 -26.26
C VAL A 235 -6.59 -18.86 -27.63
N GLU A 236 -7.66 -18.08 -27.63
CA GLU A 236 -8.28 -17.57 -28.84
C GLU A 236 -8.09 -16.06 -28.93
N GLU A 237 -7.70 -15.60 -30.11
CA GLU A 237 -7.49 -14.19 -30.38
C GLU A 237 -8.66 -13.63 -31.19
N SER A 238 -9.48 -12.77 -30.57
CA SER A 238 -10.53 -12.02 -31.27
C SER A 238 -10.03 -10.64 -31.70
N LYS A 239 -10.79 -9.91 -32.54
CA LYS A 239 -10.44 -8.53 -32.94
C LYS A 239 -10.29 -7.56 -31.76
N LYS A 240 -10.92 -7.81 -30.61
CA LYS A 240 -10.96 -6.88 -29.46
C LYS A 240 -10.38 -7.44 -28.16
N ALA A 241 -10.27 -8.76 -28.02
CA ALA A 241 -9.88 -9.41 -26.78
C ALA A 241 -9.05 -10.68 -27.04
N LEU A 242 -8.15 -10.99 -26.10
CA LEU A 242 -7.58 -12.33 -25.90
C LEU A 242 -8.53 -13.11 -24.99
N ILE A 243 -8.85 -14.34 -25.38
CA ILE A 243 -9.78 -15.20 -24.66
C ILE A 243 -9.03 -16.47 -24.24
N PHE A 244 -8.89 -16.70 -22.94
CA PHE A 244 -8.36 -17.94 -22.42
C PHE A 244 -9.54 -18.84 -22.05
N ASN A 245 -9.67 -19.96 -22.75
CA ASN A 245 -10.71 -20.95 -22.53
C ASN A 245 -10.18 -22.05 -21.62
N VAL A 246 -10.72 -22.13 -20.40
CA VAL A 246 -10.49 -23.21 -19.43
C VAL A 246 -11.73 -24.10 -19.36
N PRO A 247 -11.64 -25.35 -18.83
CA PRO A 247 -12.79 -26.21 -18.65
C PRO A 247 -13.92 -25.52 -17.87
N SER A 248 -15.17 -25.70 -18.30
CA SER A 248 -16.36 -25.05 -17.72
C SER A 248 -16.60 -25.37 -16.25
N ASP A 249 -16.00 -26.45 -15.74
CA ASP A 249 -16.06 -26.90 -14.35
C ASP A 249 -15.43 -25.88 -13.38
N TYR A 250 -14.65 -24.93 -13.90
CA TYR A 250 -14.06 -23.83 -13.15
C TYR A 250 -14.86 -22.52 -13.24
N SER A 251 -16.06 -22.53 -13.83
CA SER A 251 -16.92 -21.35 -13.94
C SER A 251 -17.14 -20.65 -12.59
N SER A 252 -17.14 -19.32 -12.61
CA SER A 252 -17.31 -18.46 -11.43
C SER A 252 -16.21 -18.59 -10.36
N ARG A 253 -15.12 -19.32 -10.60
CA ARG A 253 -13.91 -19.30 -9.76
C ARG A 253 -12.94 -18.19 -10.19
N GLN A 254 -11.98 -17.89 -9.33
CA GLN A 254 -10.87 -16.98 -9.64
C GLN A 254 -9.68 -17.75 -10.20
N ALA A 255 -9.18 -17.31 -11.36
CA ALA A 255 -7.98 -17.82 -11.99
C ALA A 255 -6.84 -16.79 -11.88
N ASP A 256 -5.66 -17.25 -11.50
CA ASP A 256 -4.44 -16.45 -11.50
C ASP A 256 -3.65 -16.72 -12.77
N ILE A 257 -3.29 -15.65 -13.49
CA ILE A 257 -2.52 -15.74 -14.73
C ILE A 257 -1.07 -15.37 -14.44
N PHE A 258 -0.15 -16.22 -14.88
CA PHE A 258 1.29 -16.06 -14.74
C PHE A 258 1.95 -15.98 -16.11
N VAL A 259 3.04 -15.21 -16.21
CA VAL A 259 3.92 -15.16 -17.38
C VAL A 259 5.35 -15.44 -16.92
N ASP A 260 5.99 -16.50 -17.42
CA ASP A 260 7.31 -16.97 -16.97
C ASP A 260 7.40 -17.09 -15.43
N ASP A 261 6.43 -17.78 -14.82
CA ASP A 261 6.31 -17.97 -13.36
C ASP A 261 6.11 -16.69 -12.52
N LYS A 262 5.94 -15.52 -13.16
CA LYS A 262 5.58 -14.27 -12.48
C LYS A 262 4.09 -14.02 -12.56
N PHE A 263 3.48 -13.75 -11.41
CA PHE A 263 2.06 -13.39 -11.33
C PHE A 263 1.80 -12.11 -12.12
N LEU A 264 0.75 -12.12 -12.94
CA LEU A 264 0.31 -10.95 -13.70
C LEU A 264 -1.00 -10.39 -13.14
N LEU A 265 -2.04 -11.22 -13.01
CA LEU A 265 -3.37 -10.79 -12.56
C LEU A 265 -4.25 -11.96 -12.13
N THR A 266 -5.28 -11.66 -11.32
CA THR A 266 -6.39 -12.57 -11.00
C THR A 266 -7.63 -12.17 -11.81
N TYR A 267 -8.33 -13.15 -12.38
CA TYR A 267 -9.52 -12.95 -13.19
C TYR A 267 -10.64 -13.91 -12.79
N THR A 268 -11.89 -13.46 -12.80
CA THR A 268 -13.05 -14.35 -12.52
C THR A 268 -13.50 -15.03 -13.81
N ILE A 269 -13.56 -16.37 -13.79
CA ILE A 269 -13.90 -17.18 -14.97
C ILE A 269 -15.38 -17.01 -15.31
N GLY A 270 -15.66 -16.73 -16.59
CA GLY A 270 -17.01 -16.62 -17.11
C GLY A 270 -17.81 -17.93 -17.03
N LYS A 271 -19.13 -17.85 -17.23
CA LYS A 271 -20.03 -19.02 -17.13
C LYS A 271 -19.66 -20.15 -18.10
N ASN A 272 -18.97 -19.83 -19.21
CA ASN A 272 -18.58 -20.78 -20.23
C ASN A 272 -17.11 -21.20 -20.12
N GLY A 273 -16.42 -20.88 -19.01
CA GLY A 273 -14.99 -21.16 -18.86
C GLY A 273 -14.09 -20.11 -19.53
N ASP A 274 -14.63 -18.95 -19.88
CA ASP A 274 -13.92 -17.91 -20.64
C ASP A 274 -13.33 -16.81 -19.75
N ILE A 275 -12.03 -16.56 -19.89
CA ILE A 275 -11.33 -15.40 -19.32
C ILE A 275 -11.04 -14.41 -20.45
N LYS A 276 -11.76 -13.28 -20.47
CA LYS A 276 -11.72 -12.30 -21.58
C LYS A 276 -10.93 -11.05 -21.21
N ILE A 277 -9.76 -10.90 -21.82
CA ILE A 277 -8.88 -9.75 -21.57
C ILE A 277 -8.88 -8.84 -22.80
N ASN A 278 -9.35 -7.60 -22.61
CA ASN A 278 -9.40 -6.61 -23.68
C ASN A 278 -7.98 -6.23 -24.14
N LYS A 279 -7.69 -6.34 -25.44
CA LYS A 279 -6.37 -6.04 -26.00
C LYS A 279 -5.91 -4.59 -25.83
N LYS A 280 -6.85 -3.66 -25.64
CA LYS A 280 -6.53 -2.24 -25.44
C LYS A 280 -6.13 -1.91 -24.00
N SER A 281 -6.47 -2.76 -23.02
CA SER A 281 -6.05 -2.54 -21.65
C SER A 281 -4.52 -2.68 -21.54
N GLU A 282 -3.93 -2.07 -20.53
CA GLU A 282 -2.50 -2.16 -20.27
C GLU A 282 -2.06 -3.63 -20.10
N LEU A 283 -2.80 -4.40 -19.30
CA LEU A 283 -2.62 -5.84 -19.10
C LEU A 283 -2.80 -6.65 -20.39
N GLY A 284 -3.75 -6.28 -21.25
CA GLY A 284 -3.96 -6.93 -22.55
C GLY A 284 -2.83 -6.68 -23.54
N ARG A 285 -2.26 -5.46 -23.55
CA ARG A 285 -1.07 -5.11 -24.34
C ARG A 285 0.17 -5.86 -23.86
N GLU A 286 0.34 -5.98 -22.55
CA GLU A 286 1.43 -6.74 -21.94
C GLU A 286 1.34 -8.24 -22.25
N LEU A 287 0.14 -8.84 -22.15
CA LEU A 287 -0.07 -10.24 -22.52
C LEU A 287 0.22 -10.51 -23.98
N MET A 288 -0.26 -9.67 -24.90
CA MET A 288 0.05 -9.81 -26.34
C MET A 288 1.56 -9.75 -26.59
N LYS A 289 2.25 -8.78 -26.00
CA LYS A 289 3.71 -8.63 -26.16
C LYS A 289 4.48 -9.85 -25.64
N ASN A 290 4.01 -10.49 -24.58
CA ASN A 290 4.66 -11.69 -24.04
C ASN A 290 4.30 -12.94 -24.87
N LEU A 291 3.08 -13.04 -25.40
CA LEU A 291 2.64 -14.10 -26.31
C LEU A 291 3.44 -14.06 -27.63
N ASP A 292 3.62 -12.87 -28.22
CA ASP A 292 4.40 -12.64 -29.44
C ASP A 292 5.88 -13.00 -29.26
N LYS A 293 6.38 -12.92 -28.02
CA LYS A 293 7.75 -13.30 -27.65
C LYS A 293 7.89 -14.78 -27.30
N GLY A 294 6.82 -15.58 -27.42
CA GLY A 294 6.83 -17.02 -27.14
C GLY A 294 7.00 -17.37 -25.66
N LYS A 295 6.68 -16.45 -24.75
CA LYS A 295 6.80 -16.69 -23.31
C LYS A 295 5.73 -17.62 -22.78
N LYS A 296 6.05 -18.36 -21.71
CA LYS A 296 5.13 -19.35 -21.14
C LYS A 296 4.07 -18.64 -20.30
N ILE A 297 2.81 -18.81 -20.66
CA ILE A 297 1.67 -18.35 -19.84
C ILE A 297 1.12 -19.55 -19.07
N GLU A 298 0.80 -19.36 -17.79
CA GLU A 298 0.12 -20.36 -16.97
C GLU A 298 -1.15 -19.78 -16.37
N VAL A 299 -2.20 -20.59 -16.30
CA VAL A 299 -3.46 -20.24 -15.63
C VAL A 299 -3.63 -21.20 -14.46
N ARG A 300 -3.71 -20.68 -13.23
CA ARG A 300 -3.83 -21.47 -12.00
C ARG A 300 -5.19 -21.18 -11.36
N ILE A 301 -5.96 -22.23 -11.03
CA ILE A 301 -7.33 -22.14 -10.47
C ILE A 301 -7.45 -23.00 -9.22
#